data_AF-A0A0F8YNS0-F1
#
_entry.id   AF-A0A0F8YNS0-F1
#
_cell.length_a   1.000
_cell.length_b   1.000
_cell.length_c   1.000
_cell.angle_alpha   90.00
_cell.angle_beta   90.00
_cell.angle_gamma   90.00
#
_symmetry.space_group_name_H-M   'P 1'
#
loop_
_entity.id
_entity.type
_entity.pdbx_description
1 polymer ?
#
loop_
_entity_poly.entity_id
_entity_poly.type
_entity_poly.pdbx_seq_one_letter_code
_entity_poly.pdbx_strand_id
1 'polypeptide(L)'
;NGGYPRYLLNQAKDYGEATYRLVESILKPHAYLNCRRVQGVLGIMKKYSKKPFYEEVCGKTLKSGVKLPRTFKAMLQAEEKQLQLDIKIGISDLGRQMIRDASYYLN
;
A
#
# COMPACT_ATOMS: atom_id res chain seq x y z
N ASN A 1 19.76 -14.22 -20.74
CA ASN A 1 20.34 -14.40 -19.38
C ASN A 1 19.38 -13.89 -18.30
N GLY A 2 18.34 -14.68 -17.97
CA GLY A 2 17.30 -14.34 -17.00
C GLY A 2 17.63 -14.83 -15.60
N GLY A 3 18.68 -14.29 -14.98
CA GLY A 3 19.12 -14.70 -13.64
C GLY A 3 18.11 -14.43 -12.52
N TYR A 4 18.50 -14.73 -11.28
CA TYR A 4 17.63 -14.60 -10.11
C TYR A 4 16.88 -13.25 -9.97
N PRO A 5 17.48 -12.08 -10.25
CA PRO A 5 16.73 -10.81 -10.25
C PRO A 5 15.54 -10.79 -11.22
N ARG A 6 15.68 -11.39 -12.42
CA ARG A 6 14.62 -11.45 -13.42
C ARG A 6 13.48 -12.35 -12.97
N TYR A 7 13.79 -13.45 -12.29
CA TYR A 7 12.79 -14.31 -11.67
C TYR A 7 11.97 -13.54 -10.63
N LEU A 8 12.60 -12.83 -9.70
CA LEU A 8 11.90 -12.01 -8.70
C LEU A 8 11.05 -10.90 -9.33
N LEU A 9 11.57 -10.26 -10.38
CA LEU A 9 10.84 -9.24 -11.13
C LEU A 9 9.63 -9.82 -11.86
N ASN A 10 9.73 -11.03 -12.40
CA ASN A 10 8.59 -11.72 -13.02
C ASN A 10 7.52 -12.08 -11.99
N GLN A 11 7.89 -12.54 -10.80
CA GLN A 11 6.93 -12.78 -9.71
C GLN A 11 6.16 -11.52 -9.31
N ALA A 12 6.79 -10.34 -9.43
CA ALA A 12 6.12 -9.08 -9.13
C ALA A 12 4.95 -8.78 -10.08
N LYS A 13 4.98 -9.29 -11.32
CA LYS A 13 3.93 -9.06 -12.32
C LYS A 13 2.58 -9.64 -11.89
N ASP A 14 2.60 -10.75 -11.17
CA ASP A 14 1.38 -11.43 -10.71
C ASP A 14 0.60 -10.59 -9.69
N TYR A 15 1.22 -9.54 -9.13
CA TYR A 15 0.62 -8.67 -8.13
C TYR A 15 0.19 -7.30 -8.67
N GLY A 16 0.53 -6.95 -9.92
CA GLY A 16 0.15 -5.68 -10.53
C GLY A 16 1.32 -4.87 -11.10
N GLU A 17 0.97 -3.83 -11.86
CA GLU A 17 1.92 -2.99 -12.61
C GLU A 17 2.72 -2.06 -11.67
N ALA A 18 2.11 -1.44 -10.66
CA ALA A 18 2.88 -0.61 -9.72
C ALA A 18 3.82 -1.46 -8.88
N THR A 19 3.41 -2.69 -8.56
CA THR A 19 4.27 -3.66 -7.88
C THR A 19 5.49 -4.02 -8.72
N TYR A 20 5.28 -4.33 -10.01
CA TYR A 20 6.38 -4.58 -10.94
C TYR A 20 7.39 -3.42 -10.96
N ARG A 21 6.91 -2.19 -11.11
CA ARG A 21 7.75 -0.99 -11.14
C ARG A 21 8.47 -0.74 -9.82
N LEU A 22 7.81 -0.97 -8.69
CA LEU A 22 8.42 -0.84 -7.37
C LEU A 22 9.56 -1.86 -7.21
N VAL A 23 9.35 -3.12 -7.55
CA VAL A 23 10.39 -4.16 -7.49
C VAL A 23 11.54 -3.85 -8.44
N GLU A 24 11.25 -3.38 -9.66
CA GLU A 24 12.27 -2.94 -10.60
C GLU A 24 13.14 -1.80 -10.02
N SER A 25 12.51 -0.83 -9.35
CA SER A 25 13.21 0.30 -8.73
C SER A 25 14.12 -0.11 -7.57
N ILE A 26 13.76 -1.19 -6.86
CA ILE A 26 14.55 -1.74 -5.75
C ILE A 26 15.74 -2.53 -6.28
N LEU A 27 15.58 -3.25 -7.40
CA LEU A 27 16.67 -3.98 -8.03
C LEU A 27 17.77 -3.05 -8.53
N LYS A 28 17.44 -1.83 -9.00
CA LYS A 28 18.43 -0.86 -9.49
C LYS A 28 19.18 -0.13 -8.34
N PRO A 29 20.49 0.13 -8.49
CA PRO A 29 21.35 -0.22 -9.63
C PRO A 29 21.95 -1.64 -9.55
N HIS A 30 22.07 -2.23 -8.35
CA HIS A 30 22.76 -3.52 -8.14
C HIS A 30 21.78 -4.68 -7.92
N ALA A 31 21.29 -5.25 -9.02
CA ALA A 31 20.20 -6.23 -9.00
C ALA A 31 20.44 -7.42 -8.06
N TYR A 32 21.63 -8.04 -8.12
CA TYR A 32 21.95 -9.21 -7.31
C TYR A 32 22.08 -8.90 -5.81
N LEU A 33 22.70 -7.78 -5.43
CA LEU A 33 22.81 -7.36 -4.03
C LEU A 33 21.44 -7.03 -3.42
N ASN A 34 20.51 -6.55 -4.26
CA ASN A 34 19.19 -6.13 -3.85
C ASN A 34 18.17 -7.29 -3.80
N CYS A 35 18.51 -8.48 -4.29
CA CYS A 35 17.61 -9.65 -4.31
C CYS A 35 17.02 -9.99 -2.93
N ARG A 36 17.85 -9.99 -1.88
CA ARG A 36 17.40 -10.27 -0.51
C ARG A 36 16.34 -9.26 -0.04
N ARG A 37 16.53 -7.99 -0.39
CA ARG A 37 15.57 -6.94 -0.07
C ARG A 37 14.25 -7.17 -0.81
N VAL A 38 14.33 -7.49 -2.10
CA VAL A 38 13.16 -7.78 -2.94
C VAL A 38 12.39 -9.00 -2.43
N GLN A 39 13.06 -10.08 -2.02
CA GLN A 39 12.40 -11.23 -1.41
C GLN A 39 11.56 -10.83 -0.19
N GLY A 40 12.11 -9.99 0.69
CA GLY A 40 11.38 -9.46 1.85
C GLY A 40 10.17 -8.62 1.45
N VAL A 41 10.31 -7.79 0.42
CA VAL A 41 9.19 -7.01 -0.14
C VAL A 41 8.13 -7.91 -0.75
N LEU A 42 8.50 -8.91 -1.56
CA LEU A 42 7.56 -9.86 -2.16
C LEU A 42 6.80 -10.68 -1.11
N GLY A 43 7.43 -11.03 0.01
CA GLY A 43 6.76 -11.66 1.14
C GLY A 43 5.67 -10.79 1.75
N ILE A 44 5.90 -9.48 1.86
CA ILE A 44 4.88 -8.50 2.29
C ILE A 44 3.79 -8.39 1.23
N MET A 45 4.17 -8.26 -0.04
CA MET A 45 3.23 -8.13 -1.18
C MET A 45 2.26 -9.30 -1.24
N LYS A 46 2.74 -10.55 -1.09
CA LYS A 46 1.89 -11.74 -1.05
C LYS A 46 0.78 -11.68 0.00
N LYS A 47 1.03 -11.02 1.14
CA LYS A 47 0.04 -10.85 2.22
C LYS A 47 -1.00 -9.76 1.91
N TYR A 48 -0.60 -8.70 1.22
CA TYR A 48 -1.42 -7.51 1.01
C TYR A 48 -2.00 -7.39 -0.40
N SER A 49 -1.57 -8.20 -1.37
CA SER A 49 -1.93 -8.05 -2.79
C SER A 49 -3.43 -8.10 -3.08
N LYS A 50 -4.20 -8.79 -2.23
CA LYS A 50 -5.66 -8.87 -2.35
C LYS A 50 -6.42 -7.70 -1.71
N LYS A 51 -5.72 -6.72 -1.14
CA LYS A 51 -6.34 -5.57 -0.46
C LYS A 51 -6.66 -4.48 -1.48
N PRO A 52 -7.81 -3.78 -1.34
CA PRO A 52 -8.24 -2.78 -2.33
C PRO A 52 -7.28 -1.60 -2.46
N PHE A 53 -6.60 -1.22 -1.38
CA PHE A 53 -5.65 -0.10 -1.34
C PHE A 53 -4.22 -0.47 -1.80
N TYR A 54 -3.97 -1.74 -2.14
CA TYR A 54 -2.62 -2.25 -2.32
C TYR A 54 -1.84 -1.60 -3.46
N GLU A 55 -2.44 -1.52 -4.65
CA GLU A 55 -1.82 -0.95 -5.85
C GLU A 55 -1.53 0.55 -5.66
N GLU A 56 -2.46 1.27 -5.04
CA GLU A 56 -2.28 2.68 -4.70
C GLU A 56 -1.08 2.90 -3.76
N VAL A 57 -0.96 2.08 -2.71
CA VAL A 57 0.18 2.16 -1.79
C VAL A 57 1.49 1.80 -2.49
N CYS A 58 1.50 0.84 -3.41
CA CYS A 58 2.68 0.53 -4.23
C CYS A 58 3.09 1.75 -5.08
N GLY A 59 2.13 2.44 -5.70
CA GLY A 59 2.36 3.68 -6.43
C GLY A 59 2.90 4.82 -5.55
N LYS A 60 2.30 5.04 -4.37
CA LYS A 60 2.79 6.01 -3.37
C LYS A 60 4.22 5.70 -2.94
N THR A 61 4.51 4.43 -2.66
CA THR A 61 5.84 3.92 -2.25
C THR A 61 6.89 4.19 -3.33
N LEU A 62 6.55 3.93 -4.59
CA LEU A 62 7.43 4.18 -5.72
C LEU A 62 7.75 5.68 -5.85
N LYS A 63 6.73 6.55 -5.75
CA LYS A 63 6.89 8.01 -5.83
C LYS A 63 7.73 8.57 -4.68
N SER A 64 7.60 8.03 -3.47
CA SER A 64 8.38 8.45 -2.30
C SER A 64 9.79 7.86 -2.26
N GLY A 65 10.16 6.98 -3.20
CA GLY A 65 11.48 6.36 -3.26
C GLY A 65 11.75 5.38 -2.12
N VAL A 66 10.71 4.89 -1.45
CA VAL A 66 10.85 3.95 -0.33
C VAL A 66 11.23 2.56 -0.86
N LYS A 67 12.42 2.09 -0.47
CA LYS A 67 12.94 0.78 -0.90
C LYS A 67 12.99 -0.26 0.23
N LEU A 68 12.83 0.15 1.48
CA LEU A 68 13.01 -0.71 2.65
C LEU A 68 11.73 -1.51 2.96
N PRO A 69 11.82 -2.85 3.17
CA PRO A 69 10.66 -3.69 3.47
C PRO A 69 9.89 -3.23 4.71
N ARG A 70 10.58 -2.81 5.77
CA ARG A 70 9.97 -2.35 7.02
C ARG A 70 9.09 -1.12 6.80
N THR A 71 9.59 -0.14 6.04
CA THR A 71 8.87 1.10 5.73
C THR A 71 7.69 0.83 4.81
N PHE A 72 7.87 0.02 3.77
CA PHE A 72 6.78 -0.39 2.89
C PHE A 72 5.64 -1.10 3.66
N LYS A 73 5.99 -2.02 4.56
CA LYS A 73 5.02 -2.67 5.45
C LYS A 73 4.27 -1.66 6.32
N ALA A 74 4.97 -0.67 6.87
CA ALA A 74 4.35 0.37 7.70
C ALA A 74 3.34 1.21 6.89
N MET A 75 3.64 1.55 5.64
CA MET A 75 2.72 2.28 4.76
C MET A 75 1.43 1.47 4.50
N LEU A 76 1.56 0.17 4.20
CA LEU A 76 0.40 -0.72 4.02
C LEU A 76 -0.44 -0.84 5.30
N GLN A 77 0.20 -0.92 6.47
CA GLN A 77 -0.49 -0.99 7.75
C GLN A 77 -1.20 0.33 8.10
N ALA A 78 -0.64 1.47 7.73
CA ALA A 78 -1.28 2.76 7.92
C ALA A 78 -2.56 2.87 7.07
N GLU A 79 -2.48 2.50 5.80
CA GLU A 79 -3.62 2.53 4.89
C GLU A 79 -4.72 1.52 5.30
N GLU A 80 -4.33 0.33 5.77
CA GLU A 80 -5.29 -0.65 6.32
C GLU A 80 -6.06 -0.10 7.52
N LYS A 81 -5.38 0.65 8.40
CA LYS A 81 -6.02 1.30 9.55
C LYS A 81 -6.92 2.45 9.13
N GLN A 82 -6.50 3.25 8.15
CA GLN A 82 -7.29 4.36 7.63
C GLN A 82 -8.62 3.85 7.04
N LEU A 83 -8.56 2.82 6.19
CA LEU A 83 -9.76 2.18 5.63
C LEU A 83 -10.71 1.66 6.73
N GLN A 84 -10.16 1.08 7.81
CA GLN A 84 -10.97 0.63 8.95
C GLN A 84 -11.64 1.79 9.71
N LEU A 85 -10.99 2.95 9.80
CA LEU A 85 -11.58 4.14 10.41
C LEU A 85 -12.70 4.71 9.53
N ASP A 86 -12.47 4.82 8.23
CA ASP A 86 -13.48 5.33 7.29
C ASP A 86 -14.75 4.48 7.29
N ILE A 87 -14.61 3.14 7.38
CA ILE A 87 -15.76 2.22 7.53
C ILE A 87 -16.49 2.45 8.87
N LYS A 88 -15.77 2.74 9.96
CA LYS A 88 -16.36 2.94 11.29
C LYS A 88 -16.99 4.32 11.48
N ILE A 89 -16.55 5.33 10.72
CA ILE A 89 -17.09 6.70 10.74
C ILE A 89 -18.29 6.80 9.78
N GLY A 90 -19.00 5.70 9.51
CA GLY A 90 -20.39 5.79 9.07
C GLY A 90 -21.18 6.49 10.18
N ILE A 91 -21.66 7.72 9.92
CA ILE A 91 -22.42 8.54 10.87
C ILE A 91 -23.46 7.65 11.56
N SER A 92 -23.34 7.46 12.87
CA SER A 92 -24.36 6.72 13.61
C SER A 92 -25.69 7.47 13.47
N ASP A 93 -26.80 6.73 13.38
CA ASP A 93 -28.14 7.35 13.29
C ASP A 93 -28.39 8.33 14.44
N LEU A 94 -27.74 8.11 15.59
CA LEU A 94 -27.74 9.01 16.75
C LEU A 94 -27.03 10.35 16.47
N GLY A 95 -25.90 10.33 15.77
CA GLY A 95 -25.18 11.54 15.36
C GLY A 95 -25.97 12.40 14.36
N ARG A 96 -26.80 11.77 13.51
CA ARG A 96 -27.74 12.48 12.62
C ARG A 96 -28.83 13.22 13.40
N GLN A 97 -29.34 12.63 14.49
CA GLN A 97 -30.34 13.29 15.35
C GLN A 97 -29.77 14.44 16.20
N MET A 98 -28.44 14.49 16.38
CA MET A 98 -27.76 15.57 17.12
C MET A 98 -27.39 16.78 16.25
N ILE A 99 -27.47 16.67 14.92
CA ILE A 99 -27.34 17.82 14.02
C ILE A 99 -28.67 18.57 14.06
N ARG A 100 -28.80 19.52 14.98
CA ARG A 100 -29.92 20.47 14.98
C ARG A 100 -29.75 21.42 13.79
N ASP A 101 -30.83 21.63 13.04
CA ASP A 101 -30.87 22.64 11.99
C ASP A 101 -30.47 24.02 12.55
N ALA A 102 -29.66 24.76 11.79
CA ALA A 102 -29.16 26.08 12.19
C ALA A 102 -30.27 27.09 12.51
N SER A 103 -31.50 26.82 12.06
CA SER A 103 -32.71 27.58 12.41
C SER A 103 -33.05 27.55 13.91
N TYR A 104 -32.52 26.60 14.68
CA TYR A 104 -32.69 26.56 16.15
C TYR A 104 -32.02 27.74 16.87
N TYR A 105 -30.99 28.35 16.28
CA TYR A 105 -30.23 29.47 16.87
C TYR A 105 -30.61 30.84 16.31
N LEU A 106 -31.63 30.91 15.44
CA LEU A 106 -32.10 32.14 14.79
C LEU A 106 -33.43 32.68 15.36
N ASN A 107 -33.88 32.17 16.52
CA ASN A 107 -35.00 32.73 17.29
C ASN A 107 -34.49 33.53 18.49
#